data_AF-A0A6P1E0G0-F1
#
_entry.id   AF-A0A6P1E0G0-F1
#
_cell.length_a   1.000
_cell.length_b   1.000
_cell.length_c   1.000
_cell.angle_alpha   90.00
_cell.angle_beta   90.00
_cell.angle_gamma   90.00
#
_symmetry.space_group_name_H-M   'P 1'
#
loop_
_entity.id
_entity.type
_entity.pdbx_description
1 polymer ?
#
loop_
_entity_poly.entity_id
_entity_poly.type
_entity_poly.pdbx_seq_one_letter_code
_entity_poly.pdbx_strand_id
1 'polypeptide(L)'
;DLYRTLMRAFSEAKEHFLVHLRPEDVLERASRDGRRLDLDAVQAALGQLVEWGNLQAEPDTSRVTTVEDFYRARYLYQITREGEAAQAALETYERMLGHHGALQSVALADIASQLRALRALLDTQDSEAGLDSAKAHLLLRDITRVFSDLADNARDFMAGLARGLDLRRAERAAFIDYKDRLLDYLRR
;
A
#
# COMPACT_ATOMS: atom_id res chain seq x y z
N ASP A 1 -1.95 -3.75 10.82
CA ASP A 1 -3.27 -4.10 10.26
C ASP A 1 -4.41 -3.23 10.76
N LEU A 2 -4.76 -3.28 12.05
CA LEU A 2 -5.90 -2.51 12.60
C LEU A 2 -5.90 -1.03 12.18
N TYR A 3 -4.82 -0.29 12.46
CA TYR A 3 -4.71 1.12 12.10
C TYR A 3 -4.91 1.41 10.61
N ARG A 4 -4.42 0.53 9.73
CA ARG A 4 -4.61 0.67 8.27
C ARG A 4 -6.07 0.47 7.87
N THR A 5 -6.73 -0.53 8.46
CA THR A 5 -8.17 -0.75 8.26
C THR A 5 -8.98 0.47 8.72
N LEU A 6 -8.65 1.06 9.87
CA LEU A 6 -9.34 2.27 10.35
C LEU A 6 -9.10 3.46 9.41
N MET A 7 -7.84 3.73 9.02
CA MET A 7 -7.50 4.81 8.08
C MET A 7 -8.20 4.67 6.72
N ARG A 8 -8.33 3.44 6.22
CA ARG A 8 -9.09 3.14 5.00
C ARG A 8 -10.57 3.45 5.17
N ALA A 9 -11.17 3.07 6.30
CA ALA A 9 -12.58 3.37 6.60
C ALA A 9 -12.87 4.89 6.61
N PHE A 10 -11.93 5.73 7.09
CA PHE A 10 -12.07 7.19 6.99
C PHE A 10 -11.91 7.72 5.57
N SER A 11 -10.98 7.15 4.80
CA SER A 11 -10.73 7.58 3.41
C SER A 11 -11.94 7.26 2.52
N GLU A 12 -12.49 6.03 2.63
CA GLU A 12 -13.72 5.62 1.94
C GLU A 12 -14.92 6.47 2.37
N ALA A 13 -15.06 6.75 3.67
CA ALA A 13 -16.14 7.62 4.15
C ALA A 13 -16.04 9.03 3.55
N LYS A 14 -14.82 9.58 3.46
CA LYS A 14 -14.58 10.89 2.86
C LYS A 14 -14.93 10.93 1.37
N GLU A 15 -14.63 9.87 0.61
CA GLU A 15 -15.04 9.74 -0.80
C GLU A 15 -16.57 9.78 -0.97
N HIS A 16 -17.31 9.30 0.03
CA HIS A 16 -18.77 9.37 0.11
C HIS A 16 -19.30 10.64 0.81
N PHE A 17 -18.47 11.68 0.96
CA PHE A 17 -18.79 12.95 1.62
C PHE A 17 -19.17 12.83 3.11
N LEU A 18 -18.84 11.72 3.76
CA LEU A 18 -18.99 11.52 5.21
C LEU A 18 -17.67 11.88 5.90
N VAL A 19 -17.58 13.13 6.35
CA VAL A 19 -16.33 13.71 6.88
C VAL A 19 -16.05 13.31 8.33
N HIS A 20 -17.10 13.13 9.14
CA HIS A 20 -16.99 12.81 10.56
C HIS A 20 -17.59 11.43 10.83
N LEU A 21 -16.87 10.60 11.58
CA LEU A 21 -17.33 9.27 11.97
C LEU A 21 -17.29 9.10 13.48
N ARG A 22 -18.29 8.41 14.03
CA ARG A 22 -18.27 7.93 15.42
C ARG A 22 -17.50 6.60 15.52
N PRO A 23 -16.99 6.22 16.70
CA PRO A 23 -16.33 4.92 16.89
C PRO A 23 -17.17 3.73 16.40
N GLU A 24 -18.47 3.75 16.62
CA GLU A 24 -19.42 2.74 16.14
C GLU A 24 -19.49 2.68 14.60
N ASP A 25 -19.50 3.85 13.94
CA ASP A 25 -19.51 3.98 12.48
C ASP A 25 -18.23 3.42 11.86
N VAL A 26 -17.10 3.67 12.52
CA VAL A 26 -15.80 3.14 12.11
C VAL A 26 -15.76 1.63 12.32
N LEU A 27 -16.25 1.12 13.45
CA LEU A 27 -16.30 -0.31 13.74
C LEU A 27 -17.15 -1.06 12.71
N GLU A 28 -18.32 -0.54 12.34
CA GLU A 28 -19.18 -1.15 11.34
C GLU A 28 -18.48 -1.24 9.97
N ARG A 29 -17.83 -0.15 9.55
CA ARG A 29 -17.07 -0.11 8.29
C ARG A 29 -15.87 -1.06 8.32
N ALA A 30 -15.10 -1.05 9.40
CA ALA A 30 -13.89 -1.86 9.56
C ALA A 30 -14.19 -3.36 9.70
N SER A 31 -15.39 -3.74 10.15
CA SER A 31 -15.80 -5.13 10.31
C SER A 31 -16.28 -5.79 9.01
N ARG A 32 -16.42 -5.04 7.91
CA ARG A 32 -16.87 -5.56 6.60
C ARG A 32 -15.92 -6.61 6.00
N ASP A 33 -14.65 -6.61 6.41
CA ASP A 33 -13.64 -7.59 6.00
C ASP A 33 -13.74 -8.93 6.76
N GLY A 34 -14.82 -9.18 7.51
CA GLY A 34 -15.02 -10.42 8.27
C GLY A 34 -14.18 -10.51 9.55
N ARG A 35 -13.43 -9.46 9.90
CA ARG A 35 -12.72 -9.36 11.18
C ARG A 35 -13.68 -8.92 12.28
N ARG A 36 -13.77 -9.72 13.34
CA ARG A 36 -14.47 -9.33 14.56
C ARG A 36 -13.59 -8.37 15.35
N LEU A 37 -13.93 -7.09 15.31
CA LEU A 37 -13.26 -6.05 16.09
C LEU A 37 -14.10 -5.71 17.32
N ASP A 38 -13.42 -5.37 18.41
CA ASP A 38 -14.04 -4.91 19.64
C ASP A 38 -14.06 -3.36 19.68
N LEU A 39 -15.12 -2.79 20.23
CA LEU A 39 -15.31 -1.34 20.26
C LEU A 39 -14.23 -0.66 21.10
N ASP A 40 -13.83 -1.25 22.23
CA ASP A 40 -12.79 -0.70 23.10
C ASP A 40 -11.43 -0.69 22.39
N ALA A 41 -11.12 -1.73 21.62
CA ALA A 41 -9.91 -1.79 20.80
C ALA A 41 -9.92 -0.76 19.67
N VAL A 42 -11.08 -0.52 19.04
CA VAL A 42 -11.23 0.55 18.05
C VAL A 42 -11.05 1.92 18.69
N GLN A 43 -11.67 2.19 19.83
CA GLN A 43 -11.52 3.46 20.54
C GLN A 43 -10.08 3.75 20.96
N ALA A 44 -9.39 2.75 21.51
CA ALA A 44 -7.97 2.88 21.84
C ALA A 44 -7.13 3.20 20.59
N ALA A 45 -7.40 2.52 19.47
CA ALA A 45 -6.70 2.75 18.22
C ALA A 45 -6.99 4.13 17.61
N LEU A 46 -8.23 4.62 17.73
CA LEU A 46 -8.61 5.97 17.30
C LEU A 46 -7.87 7.03 18.12
N GLY A 47 -7.79 6.86 19.45
CA GLY A 47 -7.00 7.74 20.31
C GLY A 47 -5.53 7.80 19.88
N GLN A 48 -4.92 6.64 19.60
CA GLN A 48 -3.54 6.59 19.12
C GLN A 48 -3.34 7.27 17.77
N LEU A 49 -4.30 7.13 16.84
CA LEU A 49 -4.25 7.81 15.54
C LEU A 49 -4.39 9.33 15.67
N VAL A 50 -5.11 9.82 16.68
CA VAL A 50 -5.16 11.24 17.03
C VAL A 50 -3.81 11.72 17.59
N GLU A 51 -3.20 10.96 18.50
CA GLU A 51 -1.87 11.29 19.03
C GLU A 51 -0.79 11.39 17.93
N TRP A 52 -0.89 10.54 16.90
CA TRP A 52 -0.01 10.58 15.74
C TRP A 52 -0.37 11.68 14.72
N GLY A 53 -1.46 12.41 14.93
CA GLY A 53 -1.91 13.48 14.04
C GLY A 53 -2.54 12.98 12.74
N ASN A 54 -2.88 11.69 12.63
CA ASN A 54 -3.59 11.14 11.46
C ASN A 54 -5.09 11.43 11.51
N LEU A 55 -5.65 11.56 12.72
CA LEU A 55 -7.04 11.91 12.96
C LEU A 55 -7.13 13.13 13.87
N GLN A 56 -8.24 13.84 13.78
CA GLN A 56 -8.67 14.86 14.72
C GLN A 56 -9.93 14.36 15.44
N ALA A 57 -10.00 14.60 16.74
CA ALA A 57 -11.18 14.31 17.55
C ALA A 57 -11.89 15.60 17.96
N GLU A 58 -13.21 15.63 17.78
CA GLU A 58 -14.08 16.72 18.19
C GLU A 58 -15.15 16.21 19.16
N PRO A 59 -15.47 16.92 20.25
CA PRO A 59 -16.55 16.52 21.14
C PRO A 59 -17.89 16.46 20.41
N ASP A 60 -18.61 15.34 20.53
CA ASP A 60 -19.96 15.21 19.97
C ASP A 60 -20.98 15.86 20.91
N THR A 61 -21.42 17.07 20.58
CA THR A 61 -22.42 17.82 21.36
C THR A 61 -23.86 17.56 20.91
N SER A 62 -24.12 16.53 20.09
CA SER A 62 -25.45 16.27 19.53
C SER A 62 -26.38 15.54 20.53
N ARG A 63 -27.30 16.30 21.14
CA ARG A 63 -28.53 15.92 21.88
C ARG A 63 -28.44 14.69 22.80
N VAL A 64 -28.17 14.99 24.07
CA VAL A 64 -28.30 14.11 25.24
C VAL A 64 -29.79 13.78 25.48
N THR A 65 -30.19 12.51 25.30
CA THR A 65 -31.54 12.04 25.64
C THR A 65 -31.58 11.16 26.91
N THR A 66 -30.44 10.75 27.47
CA THR A 66 -30.38 9.98 28.73
C THR A 66 -29.12 10.34 29.57
N VAL A 67 -29.21 10.17 30.90
CA VAL A 67 -28.13 10.50 31.86
C VAL A 67 -26.94 9.54 31.75
N GLU A 68 -27.16 8.28 31.32
CA GLU A 68 -26.11 7.29 31.08
C GLU A 68 -25.26 7.62 29.85
N ASP A 69 -25.84 8.33 28.87
CA ASP A 69 -25.17 8.79 27.65
C ASP A 69 -24.27 10.02 27.86
N PHE A 70 -24.43 10.72 28.99
CA PHE A 70 -23.65 11.90 29.35
C PHE A 70 -22.22 11.58 29.81
N TYR A 71 -21.98 10.36 30.31
CA TYR A 71 -20.69 9.98 30.90
C TYR A 71 -19.72 9.25 29.95
N ARG A 72 -20.16 8.88 28.74
CA ARG A 72 -19.24 8.38 27.70
C ARG A 72 -18.73 9.59 26.92
N ALA A 73 -17.43 9.86 26.98
CA ALA A 73 -16.79 10.89 26.17
C ALA A 73 -16.96 10.55 24.68
N ARG A 74 -18.03 11.08 24.08
CA ARG A 74 -18.37 10.87 22.68
C ARG A 74 -17.53 11.84 21.85
N TYR A 75 -16.69 11.28 20.99
CA TYR A 75 -15.89 12.03 20.04
C TYR A 75 -16.31 11.66 18.62
N LEU A 76 -16.39 12.67 17.78
CA LEU A 76 -16.40 12.53 16.33
C LEU A 76 -14.96 12.59 15.85
N TYR A 77 -14.61 11.69 14.96
CA TYR A 77 -13.27 11.62 14.37
C TYR A 77 -13.33 12.03 12.92
N GLN A 78 -12.31 12.75 12.49
CA GLN A 78 -12.09 13.17 11.10
C GLN A 78 -10.64 12.85 10.72
N ILE A 79 -10.43 12.42 9.48
CA ILE A 79 -9.07 12.28 8.93
C ILE A 79 -8.44 13.64 8.67
N THR A 80 -7.20 13.82 9.11
CA THR A 80 -6.44 15.05 8.87
C THR A 80 -5.80 15.04 7.48
N ARG A 81 -5.30 16.18 7.03
CA ARG A 81 -4.55 16.27 5.77
C ARG A 81 -3.30 15.40 5.80
N GLU A 82 -2.63 15.33 6.94
CA GLU A 82 -1.46 14.50 7.19
C GLU A 82 -1.82 13.02 7.14
N GLY A 83 -2.95 12.62 7.74
CA GLY A 83 -3.48 11.26 7.67
C GLY A 83 -3.83 10.83 6.24
N GLU A 84 -4.41 11.72 5.45
CA GLU A 84 -4.68 11.47 4.02
C GLU A 84 -3.39 11.27 3.21
N ALA A 85 -2.39 12.13 3.45
CA ALA A 85 -1.10 11.99 2.79
C ALA A 85 -0.42 10.66 3.14
N ALA A 86 -0.51 10.23 4.41
CA ALA A 86 -0.01 8.95 4.87
C ALA A 86 -0.73 7.77 4.19
N GLN A 87 -2.06 7.83 4.06
CA GLN A 87 -2.85 6.81 3.37
C GLN A 87 -2.51 6.73 1.88
N ALA A 88 -2.43 7.86 1.18
CA ALA A 88 -2.08 7.90 -0.24
C ALA A 88 -0.66 7.36 -0.51
N ALA A 89 0.29 7.66 0.39
CA ALA A 89 1.63 7.12 0.32
C ALA A 89 1.62 5.59 0.51
N LEU A 90 0.83 5.08 1.46
CA LEU A 90 0.69 3.66 1.71
C LEU A 90 0.07 2.92 0.53
N GLU A 91 -0.99 3.45 -0.08
CA GLU A 91 -1.61 2.87 -1.28
C GLU A 91 -0.65 2.83 -2.47
N THR A 92 0.17 3.88 -2.63
CA THR A 92 1.22 3.91 -3.64
C THR A 92 2.28 2.84 -3.38
N TYR A 93 2.69 2.68 -2.12
CA TYR A 93 3.63 1.66 -1.70
C TYR A 93 3.10 0.24 -1.88
N GLU A 94 1.84 -0.03 -1.52
CA GLU A 94 1.17 -1.32 -1.73
C GLU A 94 1.05 -1.66 -3.22
N ARG A 95 0.75 -0.66 -4.07
CA ARG A 95 0.80 -0.85 -5.53
C ARG A 95 2.20 -1.24 -5.97
N MET A 96 3.25 -0.51 -5.58
CA MET A 96 4.62 -0.85 -5.99
C MET A 96 5.02 -2.27 -5.53
N LEU A 97 4.72 -2.64 -4.28
CA LEU A 97 5.00 -3.97 -3.75
C LEU A 97 4.23 -5.10 -4.45
N GLY A 98 2.94 -4.91 -4.74
CA GLY A 98 2.10 -5.90 -5.41
C GLY A 98 2.58 -6.24 -6.83
N HIS A 99 3.30 -5.31 -7.47
CA HIS A 99 3.86 -5.50 -8.82
C HIS A 99 5.16 -6.30 -8.82
N HIS A 100 5.86 -6.43 -7.69
CA HIS A 100 7.16 -7.12 -7.65
C HIS A 100 7.07 -8.65 -7.80
N GLY A 101 5.99 -9.29 -7.35
CA GLY A 101 5.89 -10.76 -7.32
C GLY A 101 5.02 -11.38 -8.41
N ALA A 102 3.90 -10.75 -8.77
CA ALA A 102 2.90 -11.34 -9.66
C ALA A 102 3.13 -11.00 -11.15
N LEU A 103 3.70 -9.82 -11.46
CA LEU A 103 3.96 -9.45 -12.85
C LEU A 103 5.12 -10.25 -13.45
N GLN A 104 6.15 -10.66 -12.70
CA GLN A 104 7.34 -11.24 -13.33
C GLN A 104 7.10 -12.57 -14.05
N SER A 105 6.26 -13.46 -13.52
CA SER A 105 5.96 -14.75 -14.16
C SER A 105 4.91 -14.63 -15.28
N VAL A 106 3.88 -13.80 -15.08
CA VAL A 106 2.82 -13.57 -16.06
C VAL A 106 3.30 -12.69 -17.22
N ALA A 107 4.12 -11.67 -16.95
CA ALA A 107 4.64 -10.75 -17.98
C ALA A 107 5.56 -11.47 -18.97
N LEU A 108 6.36 -12.43 -18.54
CA LEU A 108 7.20 -13.21 -19.47
C LEU A 108 6.34 -14.07 -20.41
N ALA A 109 5.26 -14.67 -19.89
CA ALA A 109 4.31 -15.42 -20.72
C ALA A 109 3.55 -14.50 -21.68
N ASP A 110 3.16 -13.30 -21.22
CA ASP A 110 2.48 -12.28 -22.03
C ASP A 110 3.39 -11.73 -23.14
N ILE A 111 4.64 -11.36 -22.83
CA ILE A 111 5.66 -10.98 -23.83
C ILE A 111 5.82 -12.08 -24.88
N ALA A 112 5.96 -13.34 -24.46
CA ALA A 112 6.07 -14.45 -25.40
C ALA A 112 4.81 -14.61 -26.27
N SER A 113 3.62 -14.37 -25.71
CA SER A 113 2.35 -14.38 -26.44
C SER A 113 2.32 -13.26 -27.49
N GLN A 114 2.62 -12.03 -27.10
CA GLN A 114 2.59 -10.86 -27.99
C GLN A 114 3.66 -10.96 -29.09
N LEU A 115 4.86 -11.48 -28.79
CA LEU A 115 5.89 -11.74 -29.80
C LEU A 115 5.47 -12.82 -30.80
N ARG A 116 4.75 -13.86 -30.36
CA ARG A 116 4.17 -14.86 -31.28
C ARG A 116 3.08 -14.24 -32.16
N ALA A 117 2.22 -13.39 -31.60
CA ALA A 117 1.19 -12.68 -32.35
C ALA A 117 1.82 -11.72 -33.40
N LEU A 118 2.89 -11.02 -33.03
CA LEU A 118 3.65 -10.18 -33.95
C LEU A 118 4.30 -11.01 -35.06
N ARG A 119 4.89 -12.16 -34.74
CA ARG A 119 5.45 -13.06 -35.75
C ARG A 119 4.38 -13.58 -36.72
N ALA A 120 3.24 -14.03 -36.20
CA ALA A 120 2.14 -14.49 -37.05
C ALA A 120 1.64 -13.37 -37.99
N LEU A 121 1.62 -12.13 -37.52
CA LEU A 121 1.26 -10.97 -38.34
C LEU A 121 2.29 -10.72 -39.46
N LEU A 122 3.59 -10.82 -39.14
CA LEU A 122 4.66 -10.71 -40.13
C LEU A 122 4.63 -11.88 -41.13
N ASP A 123 4.31 -13.09 -40.70
CA ASP A 123 4.21 -14.25 -41.59
C ASP A 123 3.06 -14.10 -42.60
N THR A 124 2.04 -13.27 -42.29
CA THR A 124 0.95 -12.95 -43.22
C THR A 124 1.27 -11.81 -44.20
N GLN A 125 2.44 -11.17 -44.09
CA GLN A 125 2.80 -9.99 -44.89
C GLN A 125 2.82 -10.23 -46.41
N ASP A 126 3.09 -11.47 -46.84
CA ASP A 126 3.15 -11.88 -48.24
C ASP A 126 1.76 -12.18 -48.85
N SER A 127 0.69 -12.01 -48.07
CA SER A 127 -0.70 -12.15 -48.55
C SER A 127 -1.13 -10.92 -49.36
N GLU A 128 -2.10 -11.07 -50.28
CA GLU A 128 -2.63 -9.98 -51.12
C GLU A 128 -3.12 -8.75 -50.32
N ALA A 129 -3.46 -8.93 -49.03
CA ALA A 129 -3.90 -7.87 -48.13
C ALA A 129 -2.76 -6.99 -47.56
N GLY A 130 -1.50 -7.43 -47.66
CA GLY A 130 -0.34 -6.74 -47.06
C GLY A 130 -0.35 -6.74 -45.52
N LEU A 131 0.65 -6.08 -44.94
CA LEU A 131 0.79 -5.98 -43.48
C LEU A 131 -0.20 -4.97 -42.88
N ASP A 132 -0.98 -5.41 -41.89
CA ASP A 132 -1.80 -4.50 -41.08
C ASP A 132 -0.92 -3.68 -40.13
N SER A 133 -0.53 -2.48 -40.59
CA SER A 133 0.34 -1.56 -39.85
C SER A 133 -0.28 -1.07 -38.53
N ALA A 134 -1.61 -0.92 -38.46
CA ALA A 134 -2.28 -0.49 -37.23
C ALA A 134 -2.19 -1.57 -36.15
N LYS A 135 -2.43 -2.82 -36.53
CA LYS A 135 -2.29 -3.98 -35.64
C LYS A 135 -0.84 -4.23 -35.23
N ALA A 136 0.11 -4.06 -36.15
CA ALA A 136 1.54 -4.11 -35.84
C ALA A 136 1.96 -3.04 -34.81
N HIS A 137 1.50 -1.80 -35.00
CA HIS A 137 1.80 -0.69 -34.09
C HIS A 137 1.23 -0.95 -32.68
N LEU A 138 -0.02 -1.42 -32.58
CA LEU A 138 -0.62 -1.77 -31.29
C LEU A 138 0.16 -2.88 -30.57
N LEU A 139 0.52 -3.95 -31.28
CA LEU A 139 1.33 -5.04 -30.73
C LEU A 139 2.70 -4.54 -30.25
N LEU A 140 3.39 -3.72 -31.04
CA LEU A 140 4.70 -3.19 -30.65
C LEU A 140 4.61 -2.24 -29.44
N ARG A 141 3.57 -1.41 -29.38
CA ARG A 141 3.32 -0.53 -28.23
C ARG A 141 3.07 -1.34 -26.97
N ASP A 142 2.24 -2.37 -27.06
CA ASP A 142 1.90 -3.22 -25.92
C ASP A 142 3.12 -4.02 -25.45
N ILE A 143 3.93 -4.56 -26.36
CA ILE A 143 5.21 -5.21 -26.04
C ILE A 143 6.14 -4.23 -25.32
N THR A 144 6.29 -3.02 -25.85
CA THR A 144 7.16 -1.98 -25.27
C THR A 144 6.71 -1.60 -23.85
N ARG A 145 5.39 -1.51 -23.63
CA ARG A 145 4.83 -1.24 -22.30
C ARG A 145 5.19 -2.35 -21.32
N VAL A 146 4.93 -3.61 -21.66
CA VAL A 146 5.23 -4.74 -20.77
C VAL A 146 6.73 -4.86 -20.47
N PHE A 147 7.60 -4.59 -21.45
CA PHE A 147 9.05 -4.54 -21.20
C PHE A 147 9.46 -3.37 -20.30
N SER A 148 8.86 -2.20 -20.46
CA SER A 148 9.14 -1.04 -19.61
C SER A 148 8.72 -1.30 -18.17
N ASP A 149 7.50 -1.82 -17.98
CA ASP A 149 6.98 -2.25 -16.69
C ASP A 149 7.92 -3.30 -16.05
N LEU A 150 8.40 -4.27 -16.81
CA LEU A 150 9.34 -5.29 -16.32
C LEU A 150 10.71 -4.69 -15.93
N ALA A 151 11.22 -3.74 -16.72
CA ALA A 151 12.51 -3.09 -16.46
C ALA A 151 12.46 -2.21 -15.20
N ASP A 152 11.38 -1.46 -15.01
CA ASP A 152 11.17 -0.65 -13.81
C ASP A 152 11.04 -1.54 -12.57
N ASN A 153 10.27 -2.62 -12.67
CA ASN A 153 10.19 -3.63 -11.61
C ASN A 153 11.56 -4.24 -11.26
N ALA A 154 12.39 -4.55 -12.27
CA ALA A 154 13.73 -5.07 -12.04
C ALA A 154 14.65 -4.04 -11.37
N ARG A 155 14.58 -2.76 -11.76
CA ARG A 155 15.35 -1.68 -11.11
C ARG A 155 14.97 -1.54 -9.65
N ASP A 156 13.68 -1.54 -9.33
CA ASP A 156 13.20 -1.42 -7.95
C ASP A 156 13.59 -2.63 -7.10
N PHE A 157 13.47 -3.85 -7.66
CA PHE A 157 13.95 -5.06 -7.02
C PHE A 157 15.45 -4.99 -6.71
N MET A 158 16.26 -4.58 -7.67
CA MET A 158 17.72 -4.43 -7.48
C MET A 158 18.06 -3.34 -6.45
N ALA A 159 17.33 -2.22 -6.44
CA ALA A 159 17.50 -1.18 -5.43
C ALA A 159 17.10 -1.67 -4.03
N GLY A 160 16.03 -2.47 -3.92
CA GLY A 160 15.63 -3.13 -2.68
C GLY A 160 16.67 -4.14 -2.18
N LEU A 161 17.22 -4.95 -3.08
CA LEU A 161 18.27 -5.91 -2.78
C LEU A 161 19.56 -5.21 -2.29
N ALA A 162 19.97 -4.13 -2.96
CA ALA A 162 21.13 -3.32 -2.55
C ALA A 162 20.96 -2.76 -1.13
N ARG A 163 19.79 -2.17 -0.83
CA ARG A 163 19.47 -1.69 0.53
C ARG A 163 19.49 -2.80 1.57
N GLY A 164 18.93 -3.97 1.25
CA GLY A 164 18.94 -5.13 2.15
C GLY A 164 20.33 -5.69 2.41
N LEU A 165 21.20 -5.69 1.39
CA LEU A 165 22.61 -6.08 1.51
C LEU A 165 23.41 -5.08 2.35
N ASP A 166 23.18 -3.78 2.16
CA ASP A 166 23.82 -2.72 2.94
C ASP A 166 23.40 -2.76 4.42
N LEU A 167 22.11 -2.97 4.70
CA LEU A 167 21.61 -3.14 6.07
C LEU A 167 22.27 -4.34 6.76
N ARG A 168 22.33 -5.50 6.09
CA ARG A 168 23.01 -6.70 6.62
C ARG A 168 24.52 -6.51 6.79
N ARG A 169 25.15 -5.61 6.02
CA ARG A 169 26.56 -5.26 6.17
C ARG A 169 26.77 -4.33 7.36
N ALA A 170 25.89 -3.35 7.54
CA ALA A 170 25.88 -2.44 8.69
C ALA A 170 25.64 -3.18 10.00
N GLU A 171 24.68 -4.10 10.06
CA GLU A 171 24.42 -4.94 11.25
C GLU A 171 25.62 -5.81 11.63
N ARG A 172 26.31 -6.39 10.64
CA ARG A 172 27.53 -7.18 10.89
C ARG A 172 28.67 -6.32 11.42
N ALA A 173 28.87 -5.13 10.86
CA ALA A 173 29.88 -4.19 11.34
C ALA A 173 29.59 -3.72 12.77
N ALA A 174 28.33 -3.42 13.09
CA ALA A 174 27.90 -3.06 14.44
C ALA A 174 28.09 -4.21 15.44
N PHE A 175 27.83 -5.45 15.03
CA PHE A 175 28.06 -6.63 15.86
C PHE A 175 29.56 -6.88 16.14
N ILE A 176 30.43 -6.66 15.15
CA ILE A 176 31.89 -6.76 15.33
C ILE A 176 32.39 -5.68 16.29
N ASP A 177 31.99 -4.42 16.10
CA ASP A 177 32.38 -3.30 16.98
C ASP A 177 31.93 -3.53 18.44
N TYR A 178 30.73 -4.07 18.63
CA TYR A 178 30.25 -4.46 19.96
C TYR A 178 31.11 -5.56 20.59
N LYS A 179 31.48 -6.61 19.83
CA LYS A 179 32.35 -7.67 20.34
C LYS A 179 33.75 -7.19 20.68
N ASP A 180 34.32 -6.30 19.87
CA ASP A 180 35.65 -5.75 20.12
C ASP A 180 35.65 -4.90 21.39
N ARG A 181 34.62 -4.07 21.60
CA ARG A 181 34.43 -3.33 22.87
C ARG A 181 34.24 -4.26 24.08
N LEU A 182 33.52 -5.37 23.92
CA LEU A 182 33.32 -6.37 24.97
C LEU A 182 34.64 -7.08 25.32
N LEU A 183 35.45 -7.43 24.32
CA LEU A 183 36.75 -8.06 24.50
C LEU A 183 37.75 -7.11 25.18
N ASP A 184 37.74 -5.82 24.84
CA ASP A 184 38.55 -4.80 25.49
C ASP A 184 38.14 -4.59 26.96
N TYR A 185 36.84 -4.65 27.26
CA TYR A 185 36.33 -4.56 28.63
C TYR A 185 36.73 -5.76 29.50
N LEU A 186 36.81 -6.96 28.92
CA LEU A 186 37.23 -8.19 29.62
C LEU A 186 38.74 -8.35 29.79
N ARG A 187 39.55 -7.54 29.09
CA ARG A 187 41.02 -7.54 29.20
C ARG A 187 41.56 -6.50 30.19
N ARG A 188 40.67 -5.74 30.83
CA ARG A 188 40.95 -4.90 32.00
C ARG A 188 40.51 -5.61 33.27
#